data_AF-A0A2E2N7I8-F1
#
_entry.id   AF-A0A2E2N7I8-F1
#
_cell.length_a   1.000
_cell.length_b   1.000
_cell.length_c   1.000
_cell.angle_alpha   90.00
_cell.angle_beta   90.00
_cell.angle_gamma   90.00
#
_symmetry.space_group_name_H-M   'P 1'
#
loop_
_entity.id
_entity.type
_entity.pdbx_description
1 polymer ?
#
loop_
_entity_poly.entity_id
_entity_poly.type
_entity_poly.pdbx_seq_one_letter_code
_entity_poly.pdbx_strand_id
1 'polypeptide(L)'
;MEAEEQLERRHSAELSGEYGSHRHEPPAALVDLGGPAWSGTMQVYAGGRPVRPKTQNQRVYLEAIRRHDLVFGIGPAGTGKTYLAVAAAVHLLKIGRVQRVVLARPAVEAGERLGFLPGGLEEKVNPYLRPLLDALHDMLDYPTIRRFMENDVIELSPLAFMRGRTLNNAAVILDEAQNTTKGQMKMFLTRLGHGSRAIVTGDTTQIDLPDPTESGLVDAARRLRRGKGVSFIQLQGEDVVRHELVQRIVEAYGEEERARPHAAALREALADAPPPPEPPVPFADEEEEDEPEHPPAYVRGRRGDRGAGS
;
A
#
# COMPACT_ATOMS: atom_id res chain seq x y z
N MET A 1 48.93 1.62 -42.60
CA MET A 1 47.79 2.22 -43.31
C MET A 1 46.88 1.17 -43.93
N GLU A 2 47.36 0.18 -44.69
CA GLU A 2 46.45 -0.86 -45.25
C GLU A 2 45.85 -1.84 -44.21
N ALA A 3 46.48 -2.01 -43.04
CA ALA A 3 45.97 -2.87 -41.97
C ALA A 3 44.86 -2.23 -41.10
N GLU A 4 44.82 -0.89 -41.00
CA GLU A 4 43.74 -0.16 -40.31
C GLU A 4 42.49 -0.09 -41.18
N GLU A 5 42.66 0.08 -42.50
CA GLU A 5 41.55 0.14 -43.45
C GLU A 5 40.82 -1.21 -43.58
N GLN A 6 41.51 -2.33 -43.37
CA GLN A 6 40.90 -3.66 -43.31
C GLN A 6 40.15 -3.93 -42.00
N LEU A 7 40.54 -3.27 -40.90
CA LEU A 7 39.86 -3.39 -39.61
C LEU A 7 38.54 -2.59 -39.60
N GLU A 8 38.53 -1.40 -40.20
CA GLU A 8 37.31 -0.58 -40.36
C GLU A 8 36.29 -1.21 -41.32
N ARG A 9 36.76 -1.86 -42.40
CA ARG A 9 35.87 -2.60 -43.32
C ARG A 9 35.27 -3.87 -42.69
N ARG A 10 35.97 -4.51 -41.75
CA ARG A 10 35.43 -5.64 -40.97
C ARG A 10 34.40 -5.19 -39.93
N HIS A 11 34.62 -4.05 -39.28
CA HIS A 11 33.66 -3.49 -38.32
C HIS A 11 32.38 -2.94 -38.99
N SER A 12 32.48 -2.49 -40.25
CA SER A 12 31.32 -2.01 -41.02
C SER A 12 30.46 -3.16 -41.60
N ALA A 13 31.05 -4.33 -41.83
CA ALA A 13 30.33 -5.50 -42.35
C ALA A 13 29.50 -6.23 -41.26
N GLU A 14 29.93 -6.20 -40.00
CA GLU A 14 29.19 -6.79 -38.86
C GLU A 14 27.95 -5.98 -38.45
N LEU A 15 27.82 -4.73 -38.92
CA LEU A 15 26.64 -3.87 -38.70
C LEU A 15 25.52 -4.08 -39.74
N SER A 16 25.70 -5.02 -40.68
CA SER A 16 24.73 -5.31 -41.75
C SER A 16 24.14 -6.74 -41.71
N GLY A 17 24.42 -7.49 -40.65
CA GLY A 17 23.89 -8.83 -40.43
C GLY A 17 22.46 -8.81 -39.89
N GLU A 18 21.55 -9.33 -40.71
CA GLU A 18 20.14 -9.65 -40.48
C GLU A 18 19.79 -9.98 -39.02
N TYR A 19 19.24 -9.01 -38.28
CA TYR A 19 18.40 -9.30 -37.13
C TYR A 19 17.10 -9.92 -37.65
N GLY A 20 17.01 -11.24 -37.55
CA GLY A 20 15.79 -12.00 -37.78
C GLY A 20 14.62 -11.33 -37.08
N SER A 21 13.60 -11.01 -37.87
CA SER A 21 12.38 -10.36 -37.44
C SER A 21 11.52 -11.29 -36.59
N HIS A 22 11.97 -11.64 -35.39
CA HIS A 22 11.03 -11.96 -34.33
C HIS A 22 10.47 -10.64 -33.84
N ARG A 23 9.42 -10.18 -34.55
CA ARG A 23 8.48 -9.22 -33.99
C ARG A 23 7.98 -9.87 -32.71
N HIS A 24 8.52 -9.46 -31.57
CA HIS A 24 7.79 -9.56 -30.34
C HIS A 24 6.56 -8.69 -30.59
N GLU A 25 5.46 -9.32 -31.01
CA GLU A 25 4.18 -8.65 -31.03
C GLU A 25 3.98 -8.15 -29.59
N PRO A 26 3.87 -6.82 -29.37
CA PRO A 26 3.45 -6.34 -28.08
C PRO A 26 2.10 -7.02 -27.80
N PRO A 27 1.87 -7.55 -26.58
CA PRO A 27 0.58 -8.15 -26.25
C PRO A 27 -0.52 -7.18 -26.66
N ALA A 28 -1.49 -7.71 -27.41
CA ALA A 28 -2.51 -7.01 -28.17
C ALA A 28 -2.86 -5.63 -27.56
N ALA A 29 -2.43 -4.58 -28.29
CA ALA A 29 -2.83 -3.19 -28.17
C ALA A 29 -3.58 -2.81 -26.87
N LEU A 30 -2.85 -2.28 -25.89
CA LEU A 30 -3.40 -1.30 -24.95
C LEU A 30 -3.67 -0.01 -25.74
N VAL A 31 -4.77 -0.05 -26.50
CA VAL A 31 -5.30 1.11 -27.21
C VAL A 31 -5.66 2.16 -26.16
N ASP A 32 -5.21 3.40 -26.36
CA ASP A 32 -5.82 4.56 -25.72
C ASP A 32 -7.29 4.63 -26.21
N LEU A 33 -8.18 4.02 -25.43
CA LEU A 33 -9.57 3.78 -25.85
C LEU A 33 -10.47 5.00 -25.74
N GLY A 34 -9.96 6.21 -25.44
CA GLY A 34 -10.77 7.43 -25.41
C GLY A 34 -12.10 7.23 -24.65
N GLY A 35 -12.02 7.03 -23.34
CA GLY A 35 -13.19 6.67 -22.53
C GLY A 35 -12.82 6.31 -21.08
N PRO A 36 -13.81 6.00 -20.23
CA PRO A 36 -13.55 5.61 -18.85
C PRO A 36 -12.67 4.35 -18.77
N ALA A 37 -11.83 4.28 -17.74
CA ALA A 37 -10.87 3.21 -17.50
C ALA A 37 -11.56 1.83 -17.36
N TRP A 38 -12.76 1.81 -16.80
CA TRP A 38 -13.63 0.62 -16.72
C TRP A 38 -15.11 1.00 -16.88
N SER A 39 -15.94 0.01 -17.20
CA SER A 39 -17.41 0.13 -17.22
C SER A 39 -18.03 -0.69 -16.08
N GLY A 40 -19.21 -0.28 -15.61
CA GLY A 40 -19.91 -0.97 -14.53
C GLY A 40 -19.28 -0.83 -13.15
N THR A 41 -19.57 -1.80 -12.27
CA THR A 41 -19.11 -1.80 -10.87
C THR A 41 -17.72 -2.40 -10.73
N MET A 42 -16.91 -1.82 -9.85
CA MET A 42 -15.59 -2.34 -9.47
C MET A 42 -15.71 -3.78 -8.95
N GLN A 43 -14.90 -4.69 -9.49
CA GLN A 43 -14.91 -6.13 -9.18
C GLN A 43 -13.82 -6.48 -8.16
N VAL A 44 -13.85 -5.83 -7.01
CA VAL A 44 -12.93 -6.09 -5.90
C VAL A 44 -13.76 -6.40 -4.67
N TYR A 45 -13.34 -7.42 -3.92
CA TYR A 45 -14.05 -7.95 -2.77
C TYR A 45 -13.10 -7.93 -1.57
N ALA A 46 -13.61 -7.52 -0.42
CA ALA A 46 -12.93 -7.61 0.86
C ALA A 46 -13.72 -8.51 1.81
N GLY A 47 -13.09 -9.57 2.32
CA GLY A 47 -13.76 -10.57 3.16
C GLY A 47 -15.03 -11.15 2.50
N GLY A 48 -15.00 -11.35 1.17
CA GLY A 48 -16.13 -11.85 0.38
C GLY A 48 -17.22 -10.81 0.06
N ARG A 49 -17.11 -9.56 0.53
CA ARG A 49 -18.07 -8.49 0.24
C ARG A 49 -17.52 -7.51 -0.80
N PRO A 50 -18.32 -7.05 -1.78
CA PRO A 50 -17.83 -6.11 -2.78
C PRO A 50 -17.42 -4.78 -2.14
N VAL A 51 -16.23 -4.29 -2.47
CA VAL A 51 -15.76 -2.97 -2.05
C VAL A 51 -16.55 -1.91 -2.82
N ARG A 52 -17.30 -1.07 -2.10
CA ARG A 52 -18.19 -0.04 -2.66
C ARG A 52 -18.00 1.29 -1.94
N PRO A 53 -18.22 2.42 -2.63
CA PRO A 53 -18.28 3.72 -1.96
C PRO A 53 -19.47 3.73 -1.00
N LYS A 54 -19.25 4.20 0.22
CA LYS A 54 -20.26 4.32 1.26
C LYS A 54 -20.87 5.72 1.31
N THR A 55 -20.17 6.71 0.76
CA THR A 55 -20.64 8.11 0.70
C THR A 55 -20.68 8.64 -0.74
N GLN A 56 -21.30 9.81 -0.92
CA GLN A 56 -21.35 10.49 -2.21
C GLN A 56 -19.94 10.91 -2.68
N ASN A 57 -19.10 11.48 -1.82
CA ASN A 57 -17.77 11.93 -2.23
C ASN A 57 -16.85 10.75 -2.54
N GLN A 58 -16.97 9.62 -1.83
CA GLN A 58 -16.26 8.38 -2.19
C GLN A 58 -16.67 7.86 -3.59
N ARG A 59 -17.94 8.00 -3.97
CA ARG A 59 -18.40 7.65 -5.32
C ARG A 59 -17.81 8.57 -6.38
N VAL A 60 -17.82 9.88 -6.11
CA VAL A 60 -17.18 10.89 -6.98
C VAL A 60 -15.68 10.61 -7.11
N TYR A 61 -15.02 10.19 -6.02
CA TYR A 61 -13.62 9.82 -6.01
C TYR A 61 -13.30 8.64 -6.94
N LEU A 62 -14.04 7.54 -6.82
CA LEU A 62 -13.89 6.40 -7.72
C LEU A 62 -14.20 6.76 -9.18
N GLU A 63 -15.21 7.60 -9.41
CA GLU A 63 -15.54 8.09 -10.75
C GLU A 63 -14.42 8.96 -11.34
N ALA A 64 -13.75 9.76 -10.51
CA ALA A 64 -12.60 10.54 -10.93
C ALA A 64 -11.45 9.62 -11.35
N ILE A 65 -11.12 8.60 -10.55
CA ILE A 65 -10.09 7.58 -10.86
C ILE A 65 -10.40 6.88 -12.18
N ARG A 66 -11.69 6.64 -12.45
CA ARG A 66 -12.16 6.04 -13.69
C ARG A 66 -11.91 6.91 -14.91
N ARG A 67 -12.02 8.23 -14.78
CA ARG A 67 -12.03 9.16 -15.93
C ARG A 67 -10.71 9.88 -16.18
N HIS A 68 -9.83 9.96 -15.20
CA HIS A 68 -8.64 10.79 -15.25
C HIS A 68 -7.37 9.96 -15.06
N ASP A 69 -6.28 10.44 -15.64
CA ASP A 69 -4.99 9.76 -15.54
C ASP A 69 -4.24 10.13 -14.26
N LEU A 70 -4.55 11.29 -13.66
CA LEU A 70 -4.03 11.72 -12.37
C LEU A 70 -5.17 12.19 -11.47
N VAL A 71 -5.30 11.57 -10.30
CA VAL A 71 -6.32 11.94 -9.31
C VAL A 71 -5.70 12.19 -7.96
N PHE A 72 -6.04 13.32 -7.35
CA PHE A 72 -5.69 13.66 -5.99
C PHE A 72 -6.91 13.43 -5.09
N GLY A 73 -6.81 12.49 -4.15
CA GLY A 73 -7.80 12.27 -3.10
C GLY A 73 -7.30 12.90 -1.80
N ILE A 74 -7.87 14.04 -1.42
CA ILE A 74 -7.41 14.83 -0.27
C ILE A 74 -8.49 14.81 0.81
N GLY A 75 -8.15 14.42 2.02
CA GLY A 75 -9.08 14.50 3.14
C GLY A 75 -8.63 13.76 4.40
N PRO A 76 -9.43 13.83 5.48
CA PRO A 76 -9.09 13.27 6.78
C PRO A 76 -8.77 11.76 6.78
N ALA A 77 -8.08 11.30 7.82
CA ALA A 77 -7.89 9.88 8.08
C ALA A 77 -9.24 9.16 8.30
N GLY A 78 -9.40 7.97 7.69
CA GLY A 78 -10.63 7.18 7.80
C GLY A 78 -11.73 7.50 6.77
N THR A 79 -11.52 8.48 5.88
CA THR A 79 -12.42 8.77 4.76
C THR A 79 -12.38 7.73 3.63
N GLY A 80 -11.49 6.74 3.74
CA GLY A 80 -11.35 5.66 2.76
C GLY A 80 -10.50 6.00 1.53
N LYS A 81 -9.85 7.18 1.48
CA LYS A 81 -9.05 7.63 0.32
C LYS A 81 -8.03 6.59 -0.18
N THR A 82 -7.14 6.13 0.70
CA THR A 82 -6.11 5.16 0.34
C THR A 82 -6.70 3.78 0.03
N TYR A 83 -7.66 3.34 0.84
CA TYR A 83 -8.32 2.05 0.65
C TYR A 83 -9.03 1.93 -0.70
N LEU A 84 -9.82 2.94 -1.07
CA LEU A 84 -10.52 2.98 -2.36
C LEU A 84 -9.55 3.14 -3.54
N ALA A 85 -8.43 3.84 -3.35
CA ALA A 85 -7.37 3.92 -4.36
C ALA A 85 -6.75 2.55 -4.65
N VAL A 86 -6.38 1.81 -3.59
CA VAL A 86 -5.84 0.44 -3.71
C VAL A 86 -6.86 -0.49 -4.37
N ALA A 87 -8.14 -0.40 -3.98
CA ALA A 87 -9.20 -1.18 -4.61
C ALA A 87 -9.33 -0.88 -6.11
N ALA A 88 -9.28 0.40 -6.50
CA ALA A 88 -9.33 0.77 -7.91
C ALA A 88 -8.10 0.27 -8.68
N ALA A 89 -6.90 0.35 -8.10
CA ALA A 89 -5.68 -0.17 -8.73
C ALA A 89 -5.71 -1.69 -8.91
N VAL A 90 -6.14 -2.45 -7.89
CA VAL A 90 -6.34 -3.90 -7.98
C VAL A 90 -7.39 -4.25 -9.02
N HIS A 91 -8.48 -3.47 -9.11
CA HIS A 91 -9.48 -3.67 -10.15
C HIS A 91 -8.89 -3.51 -11.55
N LEU A 92 -8.18 -2.40 -11.81
CA LEU A 92 -7.53 -2.13 -13.10
C LEU A 92 -6.55 -3.22 -13.50
N LEU A 93 -5.81 -3.76 -12.53
CA LEU A 93 -4.91 -4.89 -12.74
C LEU A 93 -5.69 -6.15 -13.15
N LYS A 94 -6.75 -6.49 -12.41
CA LYS A 94 -7.59 -7.68 -12.67
C LYS A 94 -8.25 -7.66 -14.05
N ILE A 95 -8.68 -6.49 -14.53
CA ILE A 95 -9.30 -6.35 -15.85
C ILE A 95 -8.27 -6.10 -16.98
N GLY A 96 -6.97 -6.21 -16.69
CA GLY A 96 -5.90 -6.08 -17.68
C GLY A 96 -5.72 -4.66 -18.24
N ARG A 97 -6.26 -3.63 -17.58
CA ARG A 97 -6.10 -2.23 -18.00
C ARG A 97 -4.74 -1.65 -17.61
N VAL A 98 -4.12 -2.22 -16.59
CA VAL A 98 -2.72 -2.01 -16.24
C VAL A 98 -2.06 -3.37 -16.04
N GLN A 99 -0.74 -3.44 -16.22
CA GLN A 99 0.05 -4.66 -16.05
C GLN A 99 0.67 -4.75 -14.65
N ARG A 100 0.74 -3.62 -13.95
CA ARG A 100 1.49 -3.47 -12.70
C ARG A 100 0.82 -2.44 -11.77
N VAL A 101 0.91 -2.68 -10.47
CA VAL A 101 0.50 -1.75 -9.42
C VAL A 101 1.74 -1.36 -8.62
N VAL A 102 1.99 -0.07 -8.45
CA VAL A 102 3.11 0.46 -7.66
C VAL A 102 2.54 1.30 -6.53
N LEU A 103 2.83 0.91 -5.30
CA LEU A 103 2.38 1.60 -4.09
C LEU A 103 3.60 2.25 -3.43
N ALA A 104 3.59 3.58 -3.41
CA ALA A 104 4.65 4.38 -2.85
C ALA A 104 4.17 5.21 -1.67
N ARG A 105 5.06 5.38 -0.69
CA ARG A 105 4.88 6.29 0.44
C ARG A 105 6.19 7.04 0.69
N PRO A 106 6.19 8.35 1.00
CA PRO A 106 7.39 9.04 1.44
C PRO A 106 7.83 8.46 2.78
N ALA A 107 9.14 8.37 2.99
CA ALA A 107 9.68 8.15 4.31
C ALA A 107 9.53 9.47 5.09
N VAL A 108 8.80 9.42 6.19
CA VAL A 108 8.55 10.57 7.06
C VAL A 108 9.01 10.15 8.44
N GLU A 109 9.90 10.94 9.03
CA GLU A 109 10.40 10.70 10.37
C GLU A 109 9.32 11.13 11.38
N ALA A 110 8.30 10.30 11.58
CA ALA A 110 7.27 10.51 12.60
C ALA A 110 7.84 10.18 13.99
N GLY A 111 8.77 11.00 14.47
CA GLY A 111 9.28 10.97 15.85
C GLY A 111 10.55 10.15 16.08
N GLU A 112 10.81 9.10 15.31
CA GLU A 112 12.06 8.31 15.39
C GLU A 112 12.85 8.39 14.08
N ARG A 113 14.14 8.74 14.16
CA ARG A 113 15.03 8.74 12.99
C ARG A 113 15.14 7.30 12.47
N LEU A 114 14.95 7.11 11.16
CA LEU A 114 15.02 5.79 10.48
C LEU A 114 16.32 5.01 10.82
N GLY A 115 17.39 5.71 11.18
CA GLY A 115 18.66 5.13 11.64
C GLY A 115 18.59 4.28 12.92
N PHE A 116 17.55 4.39 13.76
CA PHE A 116 17.52 3.79 15.11
C PHE A 116 16.73 2.49 15.23
N LEU A 117 15.92 2.11 14.23
CA LEU A 117 15.28 0.79 14.22
C LEU A 117 16.35 -0.31 14.01
N PRO A 118 16.41 -1.38 14.82
CA PRO A 118 17.31 -2.51 14.54
C PRO A 118 16.85 -3.24 13.26
N GLY A 119 17.79 -3.84 12.52
CA GLY A 119 17.48 -4.65 11.33
C GLY A 119 17.96 -4.09 9.99
N GLY A 120 17.70 -4.84 8.91
CA GLY A 120 18.02 -4.49 7.53
C GLY A 120 17.15 -3.34 6.99
N LEU A 121 17.53 -2.74 5.85
CA LEU A 121 16.79 -1.62 5.26
C LEU A 121 15.31 -1.95 5.00
N GLU A 122 15.01 -3.18 4.60
CA GLU A 122 13.64 -3.66 4.39
C GLU A 122 12.83 -3.71 5.70
N GLU A 123 13.41 -4.21 6.80
CA GLU A 123 12.76 -4.30 8.11
C GLU A 123 12.44 -2.90 8.68
N LYS A 124 13.25 -1.90 8.35
CA LYS A 124 13.05 -0.50 8.77
C LYS A 124 11.99 0.24 7.95
N VAL A 125 11.81 -0.14 6.69
CA VAL A 125 10.86 0.46 5.75
C VAL A 125 9.46 -0.16 5.89
N ASN A 126 9.41 -1.43 6.28
CA ASN A 126 8.18 -2.23 6.39
C ASN A 126 7.05 -1.56 7.21
N PRO A 127 7.30 -0.92 8.37
CA PRO A 127 6.22 -0.30 9.17
C PRO A 127 5.45 0.78 8.42
N TYR A 128 6.12 1.56 7.56
CA TYR A 128 5.50 2.65 6.80
C TYR A 128 4.68 2.12 5.61
N LEU A 129 5.05 0.98 5.04
CA LEU A 129 4.33 0.37 3.93
C LEU A 129 3.20 -0.55 4.41
N ARG A 130 3.18 -0.88 5.70
CA ARG A 130 2.21 -1.82 6.30
C ARG A 130 0.74 -1.47 6.01
N PRO A 131 0.26 -0.21 6.12
CA PRO A 131 -1.14 0.10 5.83
C PRO A 131 -1.54 -0.19 4.36
N LEU A 132 -0.60 -0.07 3.43
CA LEU A 132 -0.83 -0.40 2.02
C LEU A 132 -0.88 -1.92 1.82
N LEU A 133 -0.03 -2.67 2.53
CA LEU A 133 -0.05 -4.13 2.54
C LEU A 133 -1.34 -4.69 3.17
N ASP A 134 -1.80 -4.12 4.28
CA ASP A 134 -3.04 -4.52 4.94
C ASP A 134 -4.25 -4.29 4.02
N ALA A 135 -4.30 -3.14 3.31
CA ALA A 135 -5.34 -2.88 2.32
C ALA A 135 -5.33 -3.90 1.15
N LEU A 136 -4.15 -4.39 0.75
CA LEU A 136 -4.05 -5.46 -0.24
C LEU A 136 -4.56 -6.79 0.31
N HIS A 137 -4.22 -7.15 1.55
CA HIS A 137 -4.68 -8.39 2.20
C HIS A 137 -6.19 -8.49 2.35
N ASP A 138 -6.88 -7.35 2.48
CA ASP A 138 -8.32 -7.33 2.42
C ASP A 138 -8.85 -7.82 1.05
N MET A 139 -8.16 -7.49 -0.04
CA MET A 139 -8.67 -7.58 -1.42
C MET A 139 -8.16 -8.80 -2.21
N LEU A 140 -7.04 -9.36 -1.78
CA LEU A 140 -6.32 -10.46 -2.40
C LEU A 140 -5.87 -11.44 -1.31
N ASP A 141 -5.92 -12.74 -1.62
CA ASP A 141 -5.42 -13.74 -0.69
C ASP A 141 -3.88 -13.67 -0.57
N TYR A 142 -3.37 -14.23 0.53
CA TYR A 142 -1.94 -14.23 0.82
C TYR A 142 -1.08 -14.87 -0.30
N PRO A 143 -1.45 -16.04 -0.86
CA PRO A 143 -0.70 -16.64 -1.97
C PRO A 143 -0.65 -15.75 -3.21
N THR A 144 -1.75 -15.06 -3.56
CA THR A 144 -1.79 -14.16 -4.72
C THR A 144 -0.90 -12.94 -4.51
N ILE A 145 -0.98 -12.30 -3.35
CA ILE A 145 -0.15 -11.12 -3.03
C ILE A 145 1.33 -11.49 -3.12
N ARG A 146 1.72 -12.58 -2.46
CA ARG A 146 3.10 -13.06 -2.47
C ARG A 146 3.59 -13.30 -3.90
N ARG A 147 2.81 -14.03 -4.71
CA ARG A 147 3.15 -14.28 -6.12
C ARG A 147 3.25 -12.98 -6.92
N PHE A 148 2.35 -12.02 -6.70
CA PHE A 148 2.37 -10.75 -7.42
C PHE A 148 3.56 -9.87 -7.02
N MET A 149 3.97 -9.90 -5.76
CA MET A 149 5.19 -9.22 -5.32
C MET A 149 6.45 -9.88 -5.87
N GLU A 150 6.56 -11.20 -5.82
CA GLU A 150 7.72 -11.95 -6.35
C GLU A 150 7.93 -11.76 -7.87
N ASN A 151 6.85 -11.44 -8.61
CA ASN A 151 6.90 -11.19 -10.05
C ASN A 151 6.82 -9.70 -10.42
N ASP A 152 7.03 -8.78 -9.46
CA ASP A 152 6.97 -7.32 -9.67
C ASP A 152 5.64 -6.79 -10.28
N VAL A 153 4.57 -7.57 -10.16
CA VAL A 153 3.21 -7.19 -10.58
C VAL A 153 2.62 -6.19 -9.58
N ILE A 154 2.85 -6.42 -8.29
CA ILE A 154 2.55 -5.46 -7.22
C ILE A 154 3.85 -5.12 -6.51
N GLU A 155 4.19 -3.83 -6.51
CA GLU A 155 5.41 -3.33 -5.89
C GLU A 155 5.06 -2.37 -4.76
N LEU A 156 5.59 -2.62 -3.55
CA LEU A 156 5.53 -1.68 -2.43
C LEU A 156 6.92 -1.09 -2.26
N SER A 157 7.04 0.24 -2.36
CA SER A 157 8.37 0.85 -2.50
C SER A 157 8.43 2.23 -1.87
N PRO A 158 9.50 2.58 -1.13
CA PRO A 158 9.75 3.95 -0.72
C PRO A 158 9.77 4.91 -1.91
N LEU A 159 9.25 6.12 -1.71
CA LEU A 159 9.24 7.14 -2.78
C LEU A 159 10.63 7.40 -3.37
N ALA A 160 11.70 7.29 -2.58
CA ALA A 160 13.08 7.50 -3.03
C ALA A 160 13.49 6.55 -4.18
N PHE A 161 12.94 5.34 -4.23
CA PHE A 161 13.27 4.34 -5.25
C PHE A 161 12.55 4.58 -6.58
N MET A 162 11.68 5.59 -6.65
CA MET A 162 11.03 6.00 -7.89
C MET A 162 11.96 6.78 -8.83
N ARG A 163 13.11 7.24 -8.34
CA ARG A 163 14.05 8.06 -9.10
C ARG A 163 14.57 7.31 -10.33
N GLY A 164 14.58 7.99 -11.48
CA GLY A 164 15.12 7.43 -12.73
C GLY A 164 14.20 6.42 -13.43
N ARG A 165 13.02 6.13 -12.88
CA ARG A 165 12.05 5.20 -13.47
C ARG A 165 11.13 5.89 -14.46
N THR A 166 10.58 5.09 -15.36
CA THR A 166 9.39 5.43 -16.16
C THR A 166 8.39 4.30 -15.97
N LEU A 167 7.21 4.63 -15.47
CA LEU A 167 6.18 3.66 -15.10
C LEU A 167 5.17 3.65 -16.24
N ASN A 168 5.30 2.72 -17.19
CA ASN A 168 4.31 2.48 -18.25
C ASN A 168 3.31 1.41 -17.83
N ASN A 169 2.09 1.48 -18.37
CA ASN A 169 1.01 0.52 -18.13
C ASN A 169 0.81 0.16 -16.64
N ALA A 170 0.89 1.17 -15.77
CA ALA A 170 0.91 0.99 -14.33
C ALA A 170 -0.19 1.79 -13.63
N ALA A 171 -0.82 1.21 -12.59
CA ALA A 171 -1.55 1.99 -11.60
C ALA A 171 -0.57 2.35 -10.46
N VAL A 172 -0.31 3.64 -10.28
CA VAL A 172 0.69 4.15 -9.34
C VAL A 172 -0.01 4.91 -8.23
N ILE A 173 0.19 4.53 -6.98
CA ILE A 173 -0.37 5.21 -5.81
C ILE A 173 0.76 5.87 -5.04
N LEU A 174 0.62 7.15 -4.73
CA LEU A 174 1.45 7.85 -3.75
C LEU A 174 0.59 8.20 -2.54
N ASP A 175 0.80 7.48 -1.45
CA ASP A 175 0.12 7.69 -0.19
C ASP A 175 0.88 8.64 0.74
N GLU A 176 0.16 9.26 1.68
CA GLU A 176 0.66 10.35 2.55
C GLU A 176 1.41 11.45 1.79
N ALA A 177 0.87 11.85 0.66
CA ALA A 177 1.53 12.78 -0.25
C ALA A 177 1.78 14.16 0.35
N GLN A 178 1.05 14.54 1.41
CA GLN A 178 1.27 15.80 2.13
C GLN A 178 2.70 15.89 2.70
N ASN A 179 3.33 14.74 2.95
CA ASN A 179 4.68 14.63 3.48
C ASN A 179 5.75 14.47 2.39
N THR A 180 5.41 14.76 1.14
CA THR A 180 6.41 14.94 0.08
C THR A 180 6.84 16.39 -0.01
N THR A 181 8.11 16.63 -0.32
CA THR A 181 8.56 17.97 -0.74
C THR A 181 8.10 18.29 -2.17
N LYS A 182 8.10 19.56 -2.55
CA LYS A 182 7.89 20.01 -3.95
C LYS A 182 8.75 19.24 -4.96
N GLY A 183 10.02 19.01 -4.62
CA GLY A 183 10.96 18.26 -5.45
C GLY A 183 10.58 16.79 -5.60
N GLN A 184 10.19 16.13 -4.50
CA GLN A 184 9.75 14.74 -4.50
C GLN A 184 8.44 14.55 -5.27
N MET A 185 7.47 15.45 -5.10
CA MET A 185 6.22 15.42 -5.86
C MET A 185 6.47 15.60 -7.36
N LYS A 186 7.30 16.58 -7.76
CA LYS A 186 7.70 16.74 -9.16
C LYS A 186 8.42 15.49 -9.71
N MET A 187 9.32 14.92 -8.92
CA MET A 187 10.00 13.67 -9.28
C MET A 187 8.99 12.55 -9.54
N PHE A 188 8.06 12.31 -8.61
CA PHE A 188 7.00 11.31 -8.72
C PHE A 188 6.14 11.50 -9.97
N LEU A 189 5.55 12.69 -10.15
CA LEU A 189 4.63 12.97 -11.25
C LEU A 189 5.29 12.83 -12.62
N THR A 190 6.59 13.12 -12.73
CA THR A 190 7.35 12.94 -13.97
C THR A 190 7.81 11.50 -14.23
N ARG A 191 7.47 10.53 -13.36
CA ARG A 191 7.71 9.10 -13.63
C ARG A 191 6.56 8.46 -14.43
N LEU A 192 5.42 9.13 -14.56
CA LEU A 192 4.24 8.57 -15.23
C LEU A 192 4.51 8.45 -16.73
N GLY A 193 4.43 7.21 -17.23
CA GLY A 193 4.58 6.86 -18.63
C GLY A 193 3.22 6.61 -19.32
N HIS A 194 3.28 6.10 -20.54
CA HIS A 194 2.08 5.81 -21.34
C HIS A 194 1.27 4.66 -20.73
N GLY A 195 -0.06 4.75 -20.85
CA GLY A 195 -1.00 3.74 -20.35
C GLY A 195 -1.07 3.66 -18.83
N SER A 196 -0.42 4.58 -18.11
CA SER A 196 -0.40 4.61 -16.65
C SER A 196 -1.42 5.56 -16.07
N ARG A 197 -1.82 5.27 -14.84
CA ARG A 197 -2.71 6.10 -14.03
C ARG A 197 -2.08 6.31 -12.66
N ALA A 198 -2.26 7.50 -12.11
CA ALA A 198 -1.72 7.90 -10.83
C ALA A 198 -2.84 8.33 -9.89
N ILE A 199 -2.75 7.86 -8.65
CA ILE A 199 -3.63 8.26 -7.57
C ILE A 199 -2.75 8.77 -6.43
N VAL A 200 -2.93 10.04 -6.06
CA VAL A 200 -2.19 10.69 -4.98
C VAL A 200 -3.14 10.89 -3.82
N THR A 201 -2.84 10.31 -2.67
CA THR A 201 -3.67 10.44 -1.46
C THR A 201 -2.94 11.21 -0.38
N GLY A 202 -3.66 12.03 0.37
CA GLY A 202 -3.06 12.76 1.47
C GLY A 202 -4.06 13.56 2.29
N ASP A 203 -3.56 14.15 3.38
CA ASP A 203 -4.32 15.00 4.28
C ASP A 203 -3.55 16.30 4.53
N THR A 204 -4.04 17.42 4.01
CA THR A 204 -3.34 18.71 4.15
C THR A 204 -3.30 19.23 5.59
N THR A 205 -4.06 18.63 6.51
CA THR A 205 -4.04 18.99 7.95
C THR A 205 -2.96 18.23 8.73
N GLN A 206 -2.34 17.20 8.14
CA GLN A 206 -1.35 16.32 8.79
C GLN A 206 0.00 16.39 8.06
N ILE A 207 0.54 17.61 7.89
CA ILE A 207 1.84 17.82 7.26
C ILE A 207 2.94 17.71 8.32
N ASP A 208 3.73 16.65 8.22
CA ASP A 208 4.83 16.32 9.15
C ASP A 208 6.20 16.82 8.63
N LEU A 209 6.21 17.64 7.58
CA LEU A 209 7.44 18.25 7.07
C LEU A 209 7.97 19.32 8.04
N PRO A 210 9.31 19.47 8.19
CA PRO A 210 9.88 20.55 9.00
C PRO A 210 9.40 21.95 8.59
N ASP A 211 9.16 22.15 7.30
CA ASP A 211 8.49 23.32 6.76
C ASP A 211 7.22 22.88 6.01
N PRO A 212 6.02 23.10 6.57
CA PRO A 212 4.77 22.75 5.91
C PRO A 212 4.55 23.44 4.55
N THR A 213 5.19 24.59 4.31
CA THR A 213 5.09 25.32 3.02
C THR A 213 5.84 24.62 1.88
N GLU A 214 6.69 23.65 2.21
CA GLU A 214 7.38 22.79 1.25
C GLU A 214 6.54 21.59 0.80
N SER A 215 5.32 21.42 1.32
CA SER A 215 4.44 20.32 0.91
C SER A 215 4.20 20.31 -0.61
N GLY A 216 4.63 19.22 -1.22
CA GLY A 216 4.48 18.94 -2.64
C GLY A 216 3.03 18.71 -3.03
N LEU A 217 2.21 18.12 -2.15
CA LEU A 217 0.78 17.97 -2.38
C LEU A 217 0.08 19.32 -2.56
N VAL A 218 0.33 20.26 -1.63
CA VAL A 218 -0.25 21.61 -1.67
C VAL A 218 0.23 22.38 -2.90
N ASP A 219 1.53 22.31 -3.21
CA ASP A 219 2.10 22.94 -4.39
C ASP A 219 1.54 22.37 -5.70
N ALA A 220 1.42 21.04 -5.81
CA ALA A 220 0.85 20.37 -6.97
C ALA A 220 -0.63 20.72 -7.16
N ALA A 221 -1.42 20.77 -6.08
CA ALA A 221 -2.81 21.18 -6.13
C ALA A 221 -2.97 22.60 -6.70
N ARG A 222 -2.10 23.52 -6.29
CA ARG A 222 -2.07 24.89 -6.84
C ARG A 222 -1.67 24.92 -8.31
N ARG A 223 -0.62 24.19 -8.71
CA ARG A 223 -0.06 24.23 -10.08
C ARG A 223 -0.91 23.50 -11.10
N LEU A 224 -1.50 22.37 -10.73
CA LEU A 224 -2.18 21.45 -11.65
C LEU A 224 -3.71 21.62 -11.66
N ARG A 225 -4.26 22.59 -10.93
CA ARG A 225 -5.72 22.85 -10.86
C ARG A 225 -6.41 22.96 -12.22
N ARG A 226 -5.70 23.40 -13.27
CA ARG A 226 -6.22 23.57 -14.64
C ARG A 226 -5.63 22.55 -15.63
N GLY A 227 -4.95 21.52 -15.14
CA GLY A 227 -4.36 20.48 -15.97
C GLY A 227 -5.44 19.58 -16.57
N LYS A 228 -5.39 19.36 -17.88
CA LYS A 228 -6.23 18.34 -18.53
C LYS A 228 -5.83 16.95 -18.01
N GLY A 229 -6.81 16.08 -17.80
CA GLY A 229 -6.56 14.72 -17.28
C GLY A 229 -6.20 14.66 -15.80
N VAL A 230 -6.32 15.77 -15.05
CA VAL A 230 -6.08 15.85 -13.60
C VAL A 230 -7.38 16.13 -12.88
N SER A 231 -7.66 15.43 -11.78
CA SER A 231 -8.81 15.67 -10.92
C SER A 231 -8.41 15.80 -9.45
N PHE A 232 -9.08 16.69 -8.72
CA PHE A 232 -8.91 16.91 -7.29
C PHE A 232 -10.22 16.63 -6.59
N ILE A 233 -10.23 15.65 -5.71
CA ILE A 233 -11.40 15.24 -4.95
C ILE A 233 -11.13 15.48 -3.47
N GLN A 234 -12.00 16.27 -2.86
CA GLN A 234 -11.95 16.54 -1.44
C GLN A 234 -12.93 15.63 -0.71
N LEU A 235 -12.39 14.84 0.22
CA LEU A 235 -13.13 14.02 1.16
C LEU A 235 -13.16 14.75 2.50
N GLN A 236 -14.28 14.64 3.20
CA GLN A 236 -14.57 15.42 4.42
C GLN A 236 -14.79 14.51 5.62
N GLY A 237 -14.93 15.08 6.82
CA GLY A 237 -15.20 14.32 8.04
C GLY A 237 -16.46 13.44 7.93
N GLU A 238 -17.47 13.90 7.22
CA GLU A 238 -18.71 13.16 6.93
C GLU A 238 -18.47 11.89 6.09
N ASP A 239 -17.33 11.80 5.38
CA ASP A 239 -16.93 10.61 4.63
C ASP A 239 -16.22 9.55 5.49
N VAL A 240 -15.97 9.85 6.76
CA VAL A 240 -15.30 8.94 7.70
C VAL A 240 -16.26 7.82 8.06
N VAL A 241 -15.94 6.60 7.60
CA VAL A 241 -16.72 5.42 7.97
C VAL A 241 -15.90 4.57 8.94
N ARG A 242 -16.05 4.89 10.21
CA ARG A 242 -15.48 4.13 11.33
C ARG A 242 -16.58 3.40 12.10
N HIS A 243 -16.19 2.39 12.85
CA HIS A 243 -17.06 1.71 13.81
C HIS A 243 -17.65 2.73 14.80
N GLU A 244 -18.93 2.58 15.19
CA GLU A 244 -19.65 3.54 16.07
C GLU A 244 -18.90 3.82 17.38
N LEU A 245 -18.26 2.80 17.96
CA LEU A 245 -17.40 2.98 19.13
C LEU A 245 -16.24 3.95 18.86
N VAL A 246 -15.56 3.80 17.73
CA VAL A 246 -14.41 4.66 17.37
C VAL A 246 -14.88 6.09 17.09
N GLN A 247 -16.06 6.27 16.52
CA GLN A 247 -16.65 7.60 16.35
C GLN A 247 -16.90 8.26 17.71
N ARG A 248 -17.56 7.56 18.64
CA ARG A 248 -17.78 8.03 20.01
C ARG A 248 -16.48 8.37 20.76
N ILE A 249 -15.44 7.55 20.58
CA ILE A 249 -14.11 7.83 21.15
C ILE A 249 -13.55 9.12 20.55
N VAL A 250 -13.56 9.27 19.23
CA VAL A 250 -13.02 10.49 18.57
C VAL A 250 -13.78 11.74 19.00
N GLU A 251 -15.11 11.66 19.14
CA GLU A 251 -15.95 12.76 19.64
C GLU A 251 -15.57 13.13 21.08
N ALA A 252 -15.44 12.15 21.98
CA ALA A 252 -15.06 12.38 23.37
C ALA A 252 -13.69 13.07 23.51
N TYR A 253 -12.69 12.66 22.71
CA TYR A 253 -11.36 13.29 22.72
C TYR A 253 -11.35 14.65 22.01
N GLY A 254 -12.20 14.87 21.01
CA GLY A 254 -12.33 16.16 20.31
C GLY A 254 -12.95 17.27 21.17
N GLU A 255 -13.73 16.91 22.19
CA GLU A 255 -14.32 17.83 23.17
C GLU A 255 -13.31 18.24 24.27
N GLU A 256 -12.40 17.35 24.67
CA GLU A 256 -11.43 17.57 25.76
C GLU A 256 -10.21 18.44 25.38
N GLU A 257 -9.85 18.55 24.10
CA GLU A 257 -8.74 19.42 23.65
C GLU A 257 -8.97 20.91 23.97
N ARG A 258 -10.18 21.29 24.43
CA ARG A 258 -10.54 22.65 24.88
C ARG A 258 -10.77 22.79 26.39
N ALA A 259 -10.69 21.75 27.23
CA ALA A 259 -10.97 21.91 28.66
C ALA A 259 -10.31 20.88 29.61
N ARG A 260 -9.44 21.43 30.49
CA ARG A 260 -9.18 21.05 31.92
C ARG A 260 -8.26 19.85 32.27
N PRO A 261 -7.73 19.82 33.52
CA PRO A 261 -6.69 18.90 33.97
C PRO A 261 -7.22 17.48 34.27
N HIS A 262 -6.49 16.49 33.75
CA HIS A 262 -6.88 15.09 33.55
C HIS A 262 -7.25 14.22 34.77
N ALA A 263 -6.90 14.59 36.02
CA ALA A 263 -6.97 13.65 37.14
C ALA A 263 -8.34 13.54 37.84
N ALA A 264 -9.14 14.61 37.86
CA ALA A 264 -10.48 14.60 38.47
C ALA A 264 -11.55 14.07 37.50
N ALA A 265 -11.44 14.45 36.23
CA ALA A 265 -12.35 14.01 35.17
C ALA A 265 -12.34 12.49 34.97
N LEU A 266 -11.17 11.86 35.05
CA LEU A 266 -11.05 10.40 34.93
C LEU A 266 -11.76 9.66 36.09
N ARG A 267 -11.70 10.19 37.32
CA ARG A 267 -12.40 9.60 38.47
C ARG A 267 -13.91 9.72 38.36
N GLU A 268 -14.40 10.84 37.84
CA GLU A 268 -15.82 11.09 37.60
C GLU A 268 -16.36 10.21 36.46
N ALA A 269 -15.63 10.14 35.34
CA ALA A 269 -16.00 9.30 34.19
C ALA A 269 -16.04 7.80 34.51
N LEU A 270 -15.11 7.32 35.35
CA LEU A 270 -15.08 5.92 35.79
C LEU A 270 -16.16 5.59 36.84
N ALA A 271 -16.71 6.59 37.53
CA ALA A 271 -17.79 6.38 38.50
C ALA A 271 -19.15 6.12 37.81
N ASP A 272 -19.37 6.70 36.64
CA ASP A 272 -20.61 6.56 35.84
C ASP A 272 -20.53 5.44 34.78
N ALA A 273 -19.36 4.82 34.59
CA ALA A 273 -19.20 3.72 33.64
C ALA A 273 -19.94 2.46 34.13
N PRO A 274 -20.64 1.71 33.25
CA PRO A 274 -21.21 0.43 33.63
C PRO A 274 -20.11 -0.50 34.12
N PRO A 275 -20.35 -1.30 35.17
CA PRO A 275 -19.35 -2.22 35.69
C PRO A 275 -18.88 -3.15 34.56
N PRO A 276 -17.58 -3.49 34.52
CA PRO A 276 -17.08 -4.42 33.52
C PRO A 276 -17.87 -5.73 33.61
N PRO A 277 -18.12 -6.40 32.47
CA PRO A 277 -18.74 -7.72 32.48
C PRO A 277 -17.93 -8.63 33.41
N GLU A 278 -18.63 -9.46 34.19
CA GLU A 278 -17.97 -10.42 35.05
C GLU A 278 -16.97 -11.23 34.21
N PRO A 279 -15.73 -11.40 34.69
CA PRO A 279 -14.76 -12.23 34.00
C PRO A 279 -15.39 -13.61 33.79
N PRO A 280 -15.12 -14.28 32.65
CA PRO A 280 -15.58 -15.63 32.47
C PRO A 280 -15.14 -16.46 33.68
N VAL A 281 -16.06 -17.25 34.22
CA VAL A 281 -15.79 -18.18 35.32
C VAL A 281 -14.48 -18.91 34.99
N PRO A 282 -13.48 -18.91 35.89
CA PRO A 282 -12.27 -19.68 35.65
C PRO A 282 -12.67 -21.09 35.22
N PHE A 283 -12.04 -21.61 34.17
CA PHE A 283 -12.15 -23.04 33.88
C PHE A 283 -11.87 -23.75 35.19
N ALA A 284 -12.85 -24.53 35.67
CA ALA A 284 -12.69 -25.32 36.87
C ALA A 284 -11.34 -26.04 36.75
N ASP A 285 -10.48 -25.87 37.77
CA ASP A 285 -9.21 -26.57 37.84
C ASP A 285 -9.51 -28.04 37.51
N GLU A 286 -9.00 -28.52 36.37
CA GLU A 286 -9.03 -29.94 36.06
C GLU A 286 -8.32 -30.60 37.24
N GLU A 287 -9.07 -31.43 37.97
CA GLU A 287 -8.59 -32.17 39.14
C GLU A 287 -7.20 -32.73 38.82
N GLU A 288 -6.21 -32.44 39.67
CA GLU A 288 -4.88 -33.04 39.59
C GLU A 288 -5.04 -34.56 39.50
N GLU A 289 -4.91 -35.13 38.31
CA GLU A 289 -4.76 -36.57 38.15
C GLU A 289 -3.40 -36.95 38.77
N ASP A 290 -3.47 -37.71 39.87
CA ASP A 290 -2.34 -38.29 40.60
C ASP A 290 -1.23 -38.77 39.64
N GLU A 291 -0.02 -38.20 39.77
CA GLU A 291 1.18 -38.68 39.08
C GLU A 291 1.42 -40.16 39.40
N PRO A 292 1.55 -41.06 38.42
CA PRO A 292 1.96 -42.43 38.69
C PRO A 292 3.47 -42.49 39.00
N GLU A 293 3.80 -43.17 40.09
CA GLU A 293 5.13 -43.41 40.62
C GLU A 293 6.16 -43.86 39.56
N HIS A 294 7.40 -43.39 39.71
CA HIS A 294 8.61 -43.68 38.93
C HIS A 294 8.69 -45.05 38.22
N PRO A 295 9.15 -45.11 36.95
CA PRO A 295 9.47 -46.38 36.30
C PRO A 295 10.81 -46.96 36.80
N PRO A 296 10.96 -48.29 36.90
CA PRO A 296 12.20 -48.92 37.37
C PRO A 296 13.32 -48.85 36.33
N ALA A 297 14.55 -48.75 36.85
CA ALA A 297 15.80 -48.65 36.10
C ALA A 297 16.01 -49.82 35.13
N TYR A 298 16.36 -49.51 33.86
CA TYR A 298 16.79 -50.51 32.89
C TYR A 298 18.32 -50.51 32.72
N VAL A 299 18.92 -51.66 33.02
CA VAL A 299 20.35 -51.98 32.92
C VAL A 299 20.74 -52.35 31.48
N ARG A 300 21.98 -52.02 31.11
CA ARG A 300 22.69 -52.26 29.83
C ARG A 300 22.42 -53.59 29.13
N GLY A 301 22.34 -53.55 27.79
CA GLY A 301 22.62 -54.69 26.90
C GLY A 301 23.05 -54.24 25.50
N ARG A 302 24.28 -54.58 25.11
CA ARG A 302 24.93 -54.23 23.83
C ARG A 302 24.38 -55.05 22.65
N ARG A 303 24.44 -54.39 21.49
CA ARG A 303 24.39 -54.86 20.09
C ARG A 303 24.78 -56.32 19.83
N GLY A 304 24.00 -56.98 18.97
CA GLY A 304 24.36 -58.22 18.29
C GLY A 304 23.56 -58.43 17.00
N ASP A 305 24.28 -58.32 15.89
CA ASP A 305 24.12 -58.99 14.60
C ASP A 305 23.07 -58.60 13.54
N ARG A 306 23.64 -58.29 12.36
CA ARG A 306 23.01 -58.25 11.03
C ARG A 306 23.39 -59.54 10.32
N GLY A 307 22.41 -60.41 10.07
CA GLY A 307 22.53 -61.55 9.16
C GLY A 307 22.26 -61.15 7.71
N ALA A 308 23.09 -61.67 6.81
CA ALA A 308 23.04 -61.51 5.36
C ALA A 308 22.29 -62.68 4.69
N GLY A 309 21.84 -62.47 3.44
CA GLY A 309 21.33 -63.48 2.51
C GLY A 309 19.83 -63.76 2.67
N SER A 310 19.00 -63.82 1.64
CA SER A 310 19.20 -64.07 0.20
C SER A 310 18.06 -63.43 -0.59
#